data_AF-A0A8J2KKI6-F1
#
_entry.id   AF-A0A8J2KKI6-F1
#
_cell.length_a   1.000
_cell.length_b   1.000
_cell.length_c   1.000
_cell.angle_alpha   90.00
_cell.angle_beta   90.00
_cell.angle_gamma   90.00
#
_symmetry.space_group_name_H-M   'P 1'
#
loop_
_entity.id
_entity.type
_entity.pdbx_description
1 polymer ?
#
loop_
_entity_poly.entity_id
_entity_poly.type
_entity_poly.pdbx_seq_one_letter_code
_entity_poly.pdbx_strand_id
1 'polypeptide(L)'
;TLYDFKRFEDLYEKNVQLIPASRQATWRDQFQEIESDVVTAPGFEILKDTNSWVAEVLTYNTPHGKGIRAHQVILSDMYLSNDKSPENELTVNRLAWLMEMKQGAACVLDDIVDMSEMRRDRLCCFVIHAGMYGEGRDVRNAELHNHQMYNIEFYKDMMMFKNGYYTFFMPVAVAMIKNGISDRIKLKEVEKLSLEISL
;
A
#
# COMPACT_ATOMS: atom_id res chain seq x y z
N THR A 1 -2.89 -1.45 21.27
CA THR A 1 -4.36 -1.30 21.07
C THR A 1 -4.78 0.16 21.28
N LEU A 2 -5.29 0.85 20.23
CA LEU A 2 -5.64 2.29 20.17
C LEU A 2 -4.54 3.31 20.52
N TYR A 3 -3.83 3.13 21.64
CA TYR A 3 -2.69 3.93 22.09
C TYR A 3 -1.51 3.86 21.11
N ASP A 4 -1.18 2.67 20.59
CA ASP A 4 -0.15 2.51 19.56
C ASP A 4 -0.54 3.10 18.21
N PHE A 5 -1.81 3.02 17.83
CA PHE A 5 -2.25 3.53 16.53
C PHE A 5 -2.18 5.05 16.49
N LYS A 6 -2.65 5.73 17.54
CA LYS A 6 -2.54 7.18 17.65
C LYS A 6 -1.08 7.63 17.74
N ARG A 7 -0.26 6.91 18.51
CA ARG A 7 1.19 7.16 18.55
C ARG A 7 1.85 7.00 17.19
N PHE A 8 1.46 5.97 16.43
CA PHE A 8 1.93 5.76 15.06
C PHE A 8 1.51 6.92 14.15
N GLU A 9 0.24 7.32 14.19
CA GLU A 9 -0.23 8.48 13.41
C GLU A 9 0.54 9.75 13.78
N ASP A 10 0.73 10.04 15.07
CA ASP A 10 1.48 11.20 15.52
C ASP A 10 2.95 11.16 15.06
N LEU A 11 3.58 9.98 15.07
CA LEU A 11 4.94 9.79 14.57
C LEU A 11 5.02 9.92 13.05
N TYR A 12 4.04 9.37 12.34
CA TYR A 12 3.93 9.49 10.89
C TYR A 12 3.74 10.95 10.48
N GLU A 13 2.81 11.67 11.11
CA GLU A 13 2.54 13.08 10.84
C GLU A 13 3.76 13.97 11.12
N LYS A 14 4.61 13.60 12.07
CA LYS A 14 5.92 14.27 12.27
C LYS A 14 6.92 13.91 11.18
N ASN A 15 7.02 12.64 10.83
CA ASN A 15 8.02 12.15 9.88
C ASN A 15 7.73 12.56 8.44
N VAL A 16 6.45 12.67 8.05
CA VAL A 16 6.07 13.11 6.70
C VAL A 16 6.55 14.54 6.44
N GLN A 17 6.64 15.39 7.48
CA GLN A 17 7.18 16.75 7.36
C GLN A 17 8.68 16.79 7.01
N LEU A 18 9.39 15.67 7.17
CA LEU A 18 10.79 15.55 6.73
C LEU A 18 10.90 15.48 5.20
N ILE A 19 9.81 15.13 4.49
CA ILE A 19 9.72 15.22 3.04
C ILE A 19 9.34 16.66 2.69
N PRO A 20 10.15 17.38 1.88
CA PRO A 20 9.81 18.73 1.44
C PRO A 20 8.41 18.80 0.81
N ALA A 21 7.65 19.85 1.10
CA ALA A 21 6.29 20.00 0.58
C ALA A 21 6.23 19.95 -0.96
N SER A 22 7.23 20.50 -1.65
CA SER A 22 7.37 20.39 -3.10
C SER A 22 7.47 18.93 -3.53
N ARG A 23 8.31 18.14 -2.86
CA ARG A 23 8.46 16.70 -3.11
C ARG A 23 7.17 15.92 -2.84
N GLN A 24 6.44 16.28 -1.78
CA GLN A 24 5.12 15.71 -1.46
C GLN A 24 4.08 15.99 -2.54
N ALA A 25 4.10 17.18 -3.15
CA ALA A 25 3.23 17.52 -4.27
C ALA A 25 3.66 16.77 -5.54
N THR A 26 4.94 16.82 -5.90
CA THR A 26 5.48 16.24 -7.14
C THR A 26 5.20 14.75 -7.27
N TRP A 27 5.35 13.95 -6.20
CA TRP A 27 5.03 12.53 -6.32
C TRP A 27 3.53 12.30 -6.57
N ARG A 28 2.64 13.11 -5.98
CA ARG A 28 1.19 12.99 -6.21
C ARG A 28 0.81 13.35 -7.64
N ASP A 29 1.41 14.41 -8.18
CA ASP A 29 1.15 14.90 -9.53
C ASP A 29 1.55 13.89 -10.62
N GLN A 30 2.50 13.00 -10.32
CA GLN A 30 2.96 11.95 -11.24
C GLN A 30 2.03 10.72 -11.34
N PHE A 31 0.91 10.69 -10.61
CA PHE A 31 -0.01 9.54 -10.68
C PHE A 31 -0.47 9.25 -12.11
N GLN A 32 -0.85 10.29 -12.86
CA GLN A 32 -1.37 10.14 -14.24
C GLN A 32 -0.31 9.60 -15.20
N GLU A 33 0.94 10.02 -15.05
CA GLU A 33 2.06 9.49 -15.85
C GLU A 33 2.26 8.00 -15.57
N ILE A 34 2.17 7.59 -14.30
CA ILE A 34 2.32 6.18 -13.93
C ILE A 34 1.15 5.32 -14.36
N GLU A 35 -0.07 5.82 -14.24
CA GLU A 35 -1.24 5.14 -14.79
C GLU A 35 -1.04 4.89 -16.29
N SER A 36 -0.61 5.91 -17.03
CA SER A 36 -0.28 5.79 -18.44
C SER A 36 0.83 4.76 -18.70
N ASP A 37 1.93 4.80 -17.93
CA ASP A 37 3.03 3.82 -18.04
C ASP A 37 2.52 2.39 -17.84
N VAL A 38 1.61 2.16 -16.88
CA VAL A 38 1.06 0.83 -16.58
C VAL A 38 0.15 0.33 -17.69
N VAL A 39 -0.77 1.16 -18.19
CA VAL A 39 -1.73 0.73 -19.23
C VAL A 39 -1.11 0.64 -20.63
N THR A 40 0.09 1.18 -20.80
CA THR A 40 0.87 1.09 -22.06
C THR A 40 2.09 0.19 -21.97
N ALA A 41 2.28 -0.49 -20.83
CA ALA A 41 3.41 -1.38 -20.61
C ALA A 41 3.46 -2.52 -21.65
N PRO A 42 4.66 -2.95 -22.08
CA PRO A 42 4.80 -4.07 -22.99
C PRO A 42 4.11 -5.33 -22.48
N GLY A 43 3.28 -5.95 -23.31
CA GLY A 43 2.42 -7.09 -22.95
C GLY A 43 0.96 -6.74 -22.66
N PHE A 44 0.59 -5.46 -22.57
CA PHE A 44 -0.79 -4.97 -22.41
C PHE A 44 -1.39 -4.41 -23.71
N GLU A 45 -0.70 -4.51 -24.85
CA GLU A 45 -1.12 -3.88 -26.12
C GLU A 45 -2.39 -4.49 -26.73
N ILE A 46 -2.69 -5.76 -26.40
CA ILE A 46 -3.83 -6.52 -26.93
C ILE A 46 -5.17 -6.10 -26.28
N LEU A 47 -5.12 -5.32 -25.20
CA LEU A 47 -6.25 -5.11 -24.30
C LEU A 47 -6.73 -3.65 -24.28
N LYS A 48 -6.70 -2.91 -25.39
CA LYS A 48 -7.05 -1.46 -25.42
C LYS A 48 -8.36 -1.09 -24.70
N ASP A 49 -9.42 -1.87 -24.87
CA ASP A 49 -10.70 -1.63 -24.17
C ASP A 49 -10.59 -1.94 -22.67
N THR A 50 -9.82 -2.97 -22.32
CA THR A 50 -9.49 -3.29 -20.92
C THR A 50 -8.57 -2.25 -20.30
N ASN A 51 -7.71 -1.58 -21.07
CA ASN A 51 -6.76 -0.58 -20.59
C ASN A 51 -7.50 0.66 -20.07
N SER A 52 -8.58 1.07 -20.74
CA SER A 52 -9.48 2.12 -20.23
C SER A 52 -10.13 1.74 -18.90
N TRP A 53 -10.57 0.49 -18.77
CA TRP A 53 -11.13 -0.02 -17.51
C TRP A 53 -10.07 -0.16 -16.41
N VAL A 54 -8.85 -0.60 -16.75
CA VAL A 54 -7.72 -0.68 -15.80
C VAL A 54 -7.36 0.71 -15.29
N ALA A 55 -7.30 1.71 -16.17
CA ALA A 55 -7.09 3.11 -15.78
C ALA A 55 -8.17 3.59 -14.79
N GLU A 56 -9.44 3.32 -15.08
CA GLU A 56 -10.55 3.66 -14.18
C GLU A 56 -10.41 2.97 -12.80
N VAL A 57 -10.11 1.67 -12.78
CA VAL A 57 -9.92 0.90 -11.54
C VAL A 57 -8.73 1.44 -10.73
N LEU A 58 -7.61 1.77 -11.40
CA LEU A 58 -6.42 2.33 -10.76
C LEU A 58 -6.70 3.71 -10.18
N THR A 59 -7.27 4.62 -10.99
CA THR A 59 -7.70 5.96 -10.55
C THR A 59 -8.66 5.86 -9.37
N TYR A 60 -9.61 4.92 -9.38
CA TYR A 60 -10.59 4.81 -8.30
C TYR A 60 -9.98 4.35 -6.97
N ASN A 61 -9.07 3.38 -7.02
CA ASN A 61 -8.63 2.65 -5.83
C ASN A 61 -7.31 3.15 -5.22
N THR A 62 -6.47 3.83 -6.00
CA THR A 62 -5.06 4.05 -5.64
C THR A 62 -4.80 5.40 -4.94
N PRO A 63 -5.07 6.57 -5.55
CA PRO A 63 -4.49 7.85 -5.13
C PRO A 63 -5.14 8.51 -3.91
N HIS A 64 -6.19 7.91 -3.36
CA HIS A 64 -7.04 8.56 -2.33
C HIS A 64 -6.64 8.23 -0.88
N GLY A 65 -5.54 7.51 -0.69
CA GLY A 65 -5.00 7.22 0.64
C GLY A 65 -4.09 8.33 1.18
N LYS A 66 -3.73 8.21 2.47
CA LYS A 66 -2.73 9.10 3.12
C LYS A 66 -1.34 9.01 2.47
N GLY A 67 -1.04 7.96 1.69
CA GLY A 67 0.26 7.78 1.01
C GLY A 67 1.37 7.28 1.93
N ILE A 68 1.02 6.63 3.04
CA ILE A 68 1.98 6.25 4.10
C ILE A 68 3.13 5.41 3.53
N ARG A 69 2.83 4.44 2.67
CA ARG A 69 3.84 3.52 2.12
C ARG A 69 4.70 4.23 1.10
N ALA A 70 4.10 5.07 0.25
CA ALA A 70 4.83 5.93 -0.67
C ALA A 70 5.82 6.84 0.06
N HIS A 71 5.39 7.52 1.11
CA HIS A 71 6.26 8.39 1.91
C HIS A 71 7.42 7.63 2.57
N GLN A 72 7.20 6.39 3.02
CA GLN A 72 8.30 5.56 3.55
C GLN A 72 9.33 5.20 2.48
N VAL A 73 8.92 4.88 1.25
CA VAL A 73 9.86 4.65 0.14
C VAL A 73 10.69 5.92 -0.12
N ILE A 74 10.01 7.07 -0.24
CA ILE A 74 10.65 8.37 -0.52
C ILE A 74 11.63 8.76 0.59
N LEU A 75 11.21 8.70 1.86
CA LEU A 75 12.07 9.00 3.00
C LEU A 75 13.27 8.07 3.06
N SER A 76 13.06 6.76 2.87
CA SER A 76 14.15 5.79 2.89
C SER A 76 15.17 6.10 1.80
N ASP A 77 14.74 6.40 0.56
CA ASP A 77 15.67 6.81 -0.49
C ASP A 77 16.40 8.11 -0.15
N MET A 78 15.70 9.11 0.42
CA MET A 78 16.33 10.37 0.81
C MET A 78 17.48 10.18 1.82
N TYR A 79 17.36 9.21 2.73
CA TYR A 79 18.39 8.87 3.72
C TYR A 79 19.50 7.97 3.17
N LEU A 80 19.20 7.11 2.18
CA LEU A 80 20.13 6.13 1.65
C LEU A 80 20.92 6.65 0.43
N SER A 81 20.34 7.57 -0.34
CA SER A 81 20.87 8.05 -1.61
C SER A 81 21.36 9.49 -1.55
N ASN A 82 22.57 9.72 -2.05
CA ASN A 82 23.08 11.07 -2.35
C ASN A 82 22.67 11.56 -3.75
N ASP A 83 22.08 10.69 -4.58
CA ASP A 83 21.61 11.05 -5.91
C ASP A 83 20.29 11.81 -5.81
N LYS A 84 20.34 13.12 -6.11
CA LYS A 84 19.16 14.00 -6.14
C LYS A 84 18.77 14.37 -7.57
N SER A 85 19.21 13.58 -8.55
CA SER A 85 18.84 13.78 -9.96
C SER A 85 17.34 13.58 -10.19
N PRO A 86 16.75 14.26 -11.18
CA PRO A 86 15.36 14.02 -11.58
C PRO A 86 15.08 12.57 -11.98
N GLU A 87 16.07 11.86 -12.54
CA GLU A 87 15.94 10.45 -12.94
C GLU A 87 15.83 9.52 -11.72
N ASN A 88 16.66 9.75 -10.69
CA ASN A 88 16.52 9.05 -9.42
C ASN A 88 15.17 9.34 -8.78
N GLU A 89 14.77 10.60 -8.77
CA GLU A 89 13.50 11.05 -8.19
C GLU A 89 12.29 10.36 -8.86
N LEU A 90 12.27 10.32 -10.19
CA LEU A 90 11.25 9.63 -10.97
C LEU A 90 11.21 8.13 -10.67
N THR A 91 12.37 7.49 -10.57
CA THR A 91 12.48 6.06 -10.21
C THR A 91 11.88 5.79 -8.83
N VAL A 92 12.18 6.63 -7.85
CA VAL A 92 11.65 6.51 -6.49
C VAL A 92 10.14 6.74 -6.46
N ASN A 93 9.63 7.69 -7.23
CA ASN A 93 8.19 7.92 -7.37
C ASN A 93 7.46 6.73 -7.99
N ARG A 94 8.04 6.11 -9.01
CA ARG A 94 7.51 4.87 -9.59
C ARG A 94 7.40 3.76 -8.56
N LEU A 95 8.45 3.54 -7.77
CA LEU A 95 8.42 2.56 -6.69
C LEU A 95 7.38 2.89 -5.61
N ALA A 96 7.27 4.17 -5.24
CA ALA A 96 6.29 4.65 -4.27
C ALA A 96 4.85 4.40 -4.72
N TRP A 97 4.54 4.65 -6.00
CA TRP A 97 3.22 4.40 -6.56
C TRP A 97 2.91 2.91 -6.73
N LEU A 98 3.89 2.09 -7.12
CA LEU A 98 3.72 0.63 -7.13
C LEU A 98 3.35 0.10 -5.73
N MET A 99 3.90 0.68 -4.67
CA MET A 99 3.52 0.33 -3.30
C MET A 99 2.08 0.71 -2.95
N GLU A 100 1.60 1.87 -3.39
CA GLU A 100 0.21 2.29 -3.18
C GLU A 100 -0.77 1.51 -4.08
N MET A 101 -0.39 1.12 -5.30
CA MET A 101 -1.19 0.24 -6.18
C MET A 101 -1.35 -1.15 -5.55
N LYS A 102 -0.26 -1.72 -5.04
CA LYS A 102 -0.30 -2.98 -4.27
C LYS A 102 -1.24 -2.86 -3.07
N GLN A 103 -1.21 -1.73 -2.35
CA GLN A 103 -2.14 -1.48 -1.26
C GLN A 103 -3.59 -1.37 -1.73
N GLY A 104 -3.82 -0.68 -2.85
CA GLY A 104 -5.14 -0.56 -3.48
C GLY A 104 -5.74 -1.94 -3.80
N ALA A 105 -4.96 -2.81 -4.43
CA ALA A 105 -5.38 -4.18 -4.75
C ALA A 105 -5.70 -5.01 -3.49
N ALA A 106 -4.86 -4.92 -2.46
CA ALA A 106 -5.11 -5.61 -1.19
C ALA A 106 -6.39 -5.12 -0.51
N CYS A 107 -6.65 -3.81 -0.53
CA CYS A 107 -7.91 -3.26 0.01
C CYS A 107 -9.14 -3.72 -0.78
N VAL A 108 -9.07 -3.79 -2.11
CA VAL A 108 -10.21 -4.29 -2.91
C VAL A 108 -10.54 -5.75 -2.53
N LEU A 109 -9.52 -6.59 -2.34
CA LEU A 109 -9.72 -7.97 -1.90
C LEU A 109 -10.31 -8.05 -0.48
N ASP A 110 -9.81 -7.23 0.45
CA ASP A 110 -10.33 -7.11 1.82
C ASP A 110 -11.81 -6.68 1.79
N ASP A 111 -12.16 -5.67 0.98
CA ASP A 111 -13.53 -5.21 0.80
C ASP A 111 -14.47 -6.34 0.31
N ILE A 112 -14.02 -7.18 -0.63
CA ILE A 112 -14.81 -8.30 -1.18
C ILE A 112 -14.99 -9.39 -0.13
N VAL A 113 -13.92 -9.80 0.56
CA VAL A 113 -13.95 -10.88 1.55
C VAL A 113 -14.80 -10.48 2.76
N ASP A 114 -14.70 -9.22 3.20
CA ASP A 114 -15.46 -8.71 4.34
C ASP A 114 -16.88 -8.26 3.97
N MET A 115 -17.19 -8.19 2.67
CA MET A 115 -18.43 -7.65 2.12
C MET A 115 -18.65 -6.19 2.56
N SER A 116 -17.58 -5.39 2.52
CA SER A 116 -17.58 -3.97 2.92
C SER A 116 -18.25 -3.11 1.86
N GLU A 117 -19.19 -2.25 2.26
CA GLU A 117 -19.90 -1.37 1.32
C GLU A 117 -19.13 -0.07 1.01
N MET A 118 -18.36 0.43 1.99
CA MET A 118 -17.72 1.75 1.93
C MET A 118 -16.23 1.67 2.29
N ARG A 119 -15.39 2.36 1.52
CA ARG A 119 -13.98 2.61 1.82
C ARG A 119 -13.57 4.02 1.39
N ARG A 120 -12.90 4.75 2.30
CA ARG A 120 -12.46 6.15 2.08
C ARG A 120 -13.62 7.04 1.59
N ASP A 121 -14.74 6.96 2.32
CA ASP A 121 -15.97 7.72 2.09
C ASP A 121 -16.62 7.53 0.71
N ARG A 122 -16.29 6.43 0.03
CA ARG A 122 -16.83 6.06 -1.29
C ARG A 122 -17.24 4.60 -1.30
N LEU A 123 -18.11 4.22 -2.22
CA LEU A 123 -18.52 2.83 -2.38
C LEU A 123 -17.32 1.94 -2.75
N CYS A 124 -17.28 0.73 -2.22
CA CYS A 124 -16.26 -0.22 -2.60
C CYS A 124 -16.39 -0.56 -4.10
N CYS A 125 -15.24 -0.71 -4.77
CA CYS A 125 -15.19 -0.89 -6.23
C CYS A 125 -16.05 -2.08 -6.70
N PHE A 126 -16.07 -3.18 -5.96
CA PHE A 126 -16.89 -4.35 -6.30
C PHE A 126 -18.40 -4.08 -6.20
N VAL A 127 -18.84 -3.20 -5.29
CA VAL A 127 -20.27 -2.83 -5.17
C VAL A 127 -20.74 -2.10 -6.43
N ILE A 128 -19.91 -1.19 -6.95
CA ILE A 128 -20.19 -0.43 -8.17
C ILE A 128 -20.21 -1.35 -9.39
N HIS A 129 -19.18 -2.19 -9.55
CA HIS A 129 -18.98 -2.93 -10.79
C HIS A 129 -19.74 -4.26 -10.85
N ALA A 130 -19.95 -4.92 -9.72
CA ALA A 130 -20.68 -6.20 -9.64
C ALA A 130 -22.17 -6.01 -9.31
N GLY A 131 -22.64 -4.77 -9.11
CA GLY A 131 -24.05 -4.48 -8.82
C GLY A 131 -24.55 -5.09 -7.50
N MET A 132 -23.63 -5.39 -6.56
CA MET A 132 -23.93 -6.08 -5.31
C MET A 132 -24.48 -5.11 -4.24
N TYR A 133 -25.52 -4.35 -4.61
CA TYR A 133 -26.31 -3.56 -3.67
C TYR A 133 -27.39 -4.45 -3.06
N GLY A 134 -27.28 -4.76 -1.76
CA GLY A 134 -28.39 -5.24 -0.96
C GLY A 134 -28.86 -6.69 -1.10
N GLU A 135 -28.40 -7.49 -2.07
CA GLU A 135 -28.87 -8.88 -2.23
C GLU A 135 -27.79 -9.94 -1.94
N GLY A 136 -28.12 -10.88 -1.03
CA GLY A 136 -27.30 -12.07 -0.72
C GLY A 136 -26.49 -12.03 0.59
N ARG A 137 -27.01 -11.44 1.67
CA ARG A 137 -26.32 -11.32 2.98
C ARG A 137 -26.29 -12.60 3.82
N ASP A 138 -26.14 -13.78 3.22
CA ASP A 138 -26.09 -15.04 4.00
C ASP A 138 -25.07 -16.06 3.46
N VAL A 139 -23.80 -15.65 3.36
CA VAL A 139 -22.65 -16.59 3.28
C VAL A 139 -21.83 -16.61 4.59
N ARG A 140 -22.32 -15.96 5.66
CA ARG A 140 -21.67 -15.93 6.99
C ARG A 140 -22.34 -16.80 8.06
N ASN A 141 -23.27 -17.68 7.68
CA ASN A 141 -23.74 -18.75 8.57
C ASN A 141 -22.99 -20.07 8.35
N ALA A 142 -21.65 -20.01 8.29
CA ALA A 142 -20.83 -21.15 8.67
C ALA A 142 -20.35 -20.88 10.09
N GLU A 143 -21.01 -21.51 11.07
CA GLU A 143 -20.55 -21.60 12.46
C GLU A 143 -19.12 -22.15 12.51
N LEU A 144 -18.13 -21.26 12.42
CA LEU A 144 -16.71 -21.55 12.69
C LEU A 144 -16.17 -20.52 13.69
N HIS A 145 -16.99 -20.13 14.66
CA HIS A 145 -16.50 -19.39 15.83
C HIS A 145 -15.88 -20.36 16.84
N ASN A 146 -14.77 -20.99 16.45
CA ASN A 146 -13.92 -21.65 17.44
C ASN A 146 -13.21 -20.56 18.24
N HIS A 147 -13.74 -20.23 19.41
CA HIS A 147 -13.16 -19.20 20.29
C HIS A 147 -11.69 -19.47 20.68
N GLN A 148 -11.20 -20.71 20.54
CA GLN A 148 -9.80 -21.07 20.74
C GLN A 148 -8.85 -20.51 19.66
N MET A 149 -9.39 -20.11 18.48
CA MET A 149 -8.64 -19.46 17.41
C MET A 149 -8.29 -18.00 17.73
N TYR A 150 -9.04 -17.35 18.63
CA TYR A 150 -8.75 -15.98 19.07
C TYR A 150 -7.76 -16.00 20.22
N ASN A 151 -6.49 -16.24 19.89
CA ASN A 151 -5.40 -16.14 20.84
C ASN A 151 -4.39 -15.07 20.39
N ILE A 152 -3.59 -14.60 21.36
CA ILE A 152 -2.64 -13.52 21.14
C ILE A 152 -1.55 -13.88 20.12
N GLU A 153 -1.19 -15.16 20.01
CA GLU A 153 -0.17 -15.60 19.04
C GLU A 153 -0.72 -15.61 17.62
N PHE A 154 -1.95 -16.09 17.40
CA PHE A 154 -2.62 -15.99 16.10
C PHE A 154 -2.85 -14.54 15.67
N TYR A 155 -3.19 -13.65 16.62
CA TYR A 155 -3.28 -12.22 16.35
C TYR A 155 -1.93 -11.64 15.91
N LYS A 156 -0.83 -11.99 16.60
CA LYS A 156 0.52 -11.56 16.22
C LYS A 156 0.90 -12.08 14.84
N ASP A 157 0.66 -13.35 14.54
CA ASP A 157 0.93 -13.93 13.21
C ASP A 157 0.18 -13.20 12.11
N MET A 158 -1.12 -12.97 12.31
CA MET A 158 -1.92 -12.18 11.38
C MET A 158 -1.36 -10.77 11.20
N MET A 159 -0.99 -10.10 12.29
CA MET A 159 -0.44 -8.74 12.26
C MET A 159 0.94 -8.68 11.58
N MET A 160 1.80 -9.68 11.74
CA MET A 160 3.09 -9.73 11.05
C MET A 160 2.91 -9.76 9.53
N PHE A 161 2.01 -10.61 9.02
CA PHE A 161 1.79 -10.76 7.58
C PHE A 161 0.86 -9.70 7.00
N LYS A 162 -0.28 -9.45 7.64
CA LYS A 162 -1.24 -8.42 7.21
C LYS A 162 -0.66 -7.04 7.39
N ASN A 163 0.22 -6.81 8.39
CA ASN A 163 0.71 -5.49 8.73
C ASN A 163 2.24 -5.23 8.69
N GLY A 164 3.04 -6.08 9.30
CA GLY A 164 4.49 -5.88 9.41
C GLY A 164 5.22 -5.84 8.07
N TYR A 165 5.06 -6.87 7.25
CA TYR A 165 5.79 -6.98 6.00
C TYR A 165 5.43 -5.90 4.97
N TYR A 166 4.14 -5.68 4.74
CA TYR A 166 3.69 -4.83 3.64
C TYR A 166 3.69 -3.31 3.95
N THR A 167 3.54 -2.91 5.22
CA THR A 167 3.48 -1.49 5.61
C THR A 167 4.83 -0.99 6.07
N PHE A 168 5.66 -1.84 6.69
CA PHE A 168 6.91 -1.35 7.30
C PHE A 168 8.13 -1.87 6.55
N PHE A 169 8.23 -3.18 6.37
CA PHE A 169 9.43 -3.77 5.77
C PHE A 169 9.57 -3.46 4.28
N MET A 170 8.54 -3.74 3.49
CA MET A 170 8.61 -3.67 2.03
C MET A 170 8.94 -2.26 1.49
N PRO A 171 8.34 -1.15 1.99
CA PRO A 171 8.72 0.19 1.56
C PRO A 171 10.21 0.51 1.76
N VAL A 172 10.77 0.13 2.91
CA VAL A 172 12.19 0.37 3.22
C VAL A 172 13.08 -0.56 2.40
N ALA A 173 12.74 -1.84 2.30
CA ALA A 173 13.50 -2.84 1.54
C ALA A 173 13.59 -2.49 0.06
N VAL A 174 12.51 -1.98 -0.55
CA VAL A 174 12.51 -1.53 -1.95
C VAL A 174 13.50 -0.38 -2.16
N ALA A 175 13.52 0.61 -1.27
CA ALA A 175 14.48 1.72 -1.32
C ALA A 175 15.93 1.23 -1.09
N MET A 176 16.15 0.28 -0.18
CA MET A 176 17.46 -0.34 0.04
C MET A 176 17.97 -1.04 -1.22
N ILE A 177 17.15 -1.91 -1.83
CA ILE A 177 17.52 -2.66 -3.03
C ILE A 177 17.81 -1.71 -4.19
N LYS A 178 16.97 -0.68 -4.41
CA LYS A 178 17.19 0.36 -5.43
C LYS A 178 18.50 1.15 -5.22
N ASN A 179 18.98 1.26 -3.98
CA ASN A 179 20.27 1.87 -3.66
C ASN A 179 21.42 0.84 -3.54
N GLY A 180 21.25 -0.36 -4.09
CA GLY A 180 22.29 -1.39 -4.12
C GLY A 180 22.52 -2.12 -2.79
N ILE A 181 21.65 -1.91 -1.80
CA ILE A 181 21.72 -2.56 -0.48
C ILE A 181 20.81 -3.79 -0.50
N SER A 182 21.34 -4.90 -1.02
CA SER A 182 20.66 -6.20 -1.08
C SER A 182 21.22 -7.24 -0.10
N ASP A 183 22.11 -6.82 0.81
CA ASP A 183 22.71 -7.69 1.82
C ASP A 183 21.63 -8.28 2.75
N ARG A 184 21.62 -9.62 2.84
CA ARG A 184 20.60 -10.35 3.60
C ARG A 184 20.65 -10.07 5.10
N ILE A 185 21.82 -9.74 5.66
CA ILE A 185 21.95 -9.44 7.09
C ILE A 185 21.29 -8.10 7.37
N LYS A 186 21.60 -7.07 6.56
CA LYS A 186 20.97 -5.74 6.68
C LYS A 186 19.45 -5.80 6.46
N LEU A 187 18.99 -6.56 5.46
CA LEU A 187 17.56 -6.73 5.23
C LEU A 187 16.86 -7.44 6.40
N LYS A 188 17.51 -8.43 7.04
CA LYS A 188 16.97 -9.08 8.24
C LYS A 188 16.86 -8.16 9.45
N GLU A 189 17.80 -7.22 9.60
CA GLU A 189 17.72 -6.21 10.67
C GLU A 189 16.51 -5.28 10.46
N VAL A 190 16.29 -4.82 9.23
CA VAL A 190 15.13 -4.00 8.88
C VAL A 190 13.82 -4.78 9.00
N GLU A 191 13.81 -6.05 8.59
CA GLU A 191 12.68 -6.97 8.78
C GLU A 191 12.32 -7.05 10.26
N LYS A 192 13.29 -7.35 11.13
CA LYS A 192 13.08 -7.45 12.57
C LYS A 192 12.45 -6.18 13.15
N LEU A 193 13.04 -5.02 12.87
CA LEU A 193 12.52 -3.73 13.35
C LEU A 193 11.11 -3.43 12.83
N SER A 194 10.86 -3.77 11.56
CA SER A 194 9.56 -3.57 10.92
C SER A 194 8.46 -4.43 11.54
N LEU A 195 8.79 -5.67 11.91
CA LEU A 195 7.86 -6.56 12.61
C LEU A 195 7.60 -6.09 14.04
N GLU A 196 8.64 -5.63 14.76
CA GLU A 196 8.49 -5.07 16.11
C GLU A 196 7.57 -3.84 16.14
N ILE A 197 7.65 -2.95 15.14
CA ILE A 197 6.78 -1.76 15.03
C ILE A 197 5.32 -2.15 14.72
N SER A 198 5.09 -3.33 14.14
CA SER A 198 3.77 -3.76 13.67
C SER A 198 2.91 -4.46 14.73
N LEU A 199 3.51 -4.88 15.85
CA LEU A 199 2.87 -5.61 16.94
C LEU A 199 2.48 -4.66 18.08
#